data_AF-A0ABD0R495-F1
#
_entry.id   AF-A0ABD0R495-F1
#
_cell.length_a   1.000
_cell.length_b   1.000
_cell.length_c   1.000
_cell.angle_alpha   90.00
_cell.angle_beta   90.00
_cell.angle_gamma   90.00
#
_symmetry.space_group_name_H-M   'P 1'
#
loop_
_entity.id
_entity.type
_entity.pdbx_description
1 polymer ?
#
loop_
_entity_poly.entity_id
_entity_poly.type
_entity_poly.pdbx_seq_one_letter_code
_entity_poly.pdbx_strand_id
1 'polypeptide(L)' 'MESCLIEDQTTFYSKAEHYWKEVPPTVDGMLGGYGSISSIDINGSKKFLQKFLG' A
#
# COMPACT_ATOMS: atom_id res chain seq x y z
N MET A 1 2.75 -13.53 14.53
CA MET A 1 1.58 -14.18 13.90
C MET A 1 1.79 -14.44 12.40
N GLU A 2 2.74 -13.77 11.75
CA GLU A 2 3.07 -13.99 10.32
C GLU A 2 3.94 -15.22 10.05
N SER A 3 4.65 -15.72 11.07
CA SER A 3 5.58 -16.86 10.96
C SER A 3 4.93 -18.19 10.57
N CYS A 4 3.59 -18.29 10.60
CA CYS A 4 2.86 -19.48 10.17
C CYS A 4 2.35 -19.39 8.72
N LEU A 5 2.47 -18.22 8.08
CA LEU A 5 1.94 -17.96 6.73
C LEU A 5 3.04 -17.71 5.69
N ILE A 6 4.19 -17.24 6.14
CA ILE A 6 5.35 -16.97 5.28
C ILE A 6 6.34 -18.11 5.48
N GLU A 7 6.29 -19.10 4.60
CA GLU A 7 7.19 -20.26 4.62
C GLU A 7 8.64 -19.87 4.26
N ASP A 8 8.81 -18.90 3.36
CA ASP A 8 10.11 -18.35 2.98
C ASP A 8 10.03 -16.83 2.77
N GLN A 9 10.79 -16.09 3.59
CA GLN A 9 10.88 -14.64 3.51
C GLN A 9 11.52 -14.17 2.20
N THR A 10 12.51 -14.92 1.67
CA THR A 10 13.22 -14.52 0.45
C THR A 10 12.28 -14.54 -0.74
N THR A 11 11.51 -15.63 -0.90
CA THR A 11 10.48 -15.76 -1.92
C THR A 11 9.36 -14.74 -1.73
N PHE A 12 8.95 -14.46 -0.49
CA PHE A 12 7.94 -13.44 -0.20
C PHE A 12 8.34 -12.05 -0.71
N TYR A 13 9.54 -11.58 -0.36
CA TYR A 13 10.03 -10.28 -0.81
C TYR A 13 10.28 -10.23 -2.32
N SER A 14 10.85 -11.30 -2.91
CA SER A 14 11.10 -11.37 -4.36
C SER A 14 9.80 -11.34 -5.17
N LYS A 15 8.74 -12.01 -4.70
CA LYS A 15 7.41 -11.97 -5.35
C LYS A 15 6.79 -10.58 -5.26
N ALA A 16 6.88 -9.92 -4.10
CA ALA A 16 6.35 -8.57 -3.92
C ALA A 16 7.08 -7.56 -4.84
N GLU A 17 8.40 -7.65 -4.94
CA GLU A 17 9.20 -6.82 -5.85
C GLU A 17 8.76 -7.02 -7.31
N HIS A 18 8.69 -8.28 -7.76
CA HIS A 18 8.26 -8.59 -9.13
C HIS A 18 6.84 -8.08 -9.43
N TYR A 19 5.92 -8.20 -8.49
CA TYR A 19 4.56 -7.67 -8.65
C TYR A 19 4.58 -6.15 -8.87
N TRP A 20 5.23 -5.40 -7.98
CA TRP A 20 5.25 -3.94 -8.05
C TRP A 20 6.04 -3.39 -9.25
N LYS A 21 6.96 -4.16 -9.84
CA LYS A 21 7.65 -3.80 -11.10
C LYS A 21 6.69 -3.70 -12.30
N GLU A 22 5.66 -4.54 -12.34
CA GLU A 22 4.71 -4.61 -13.45
C GLU A 22 3.51 -3.67 -13.27
N VAL A 23 3.27 -3.19 -12.04
CA VAL A 23 2.18 -2.26 -11.75
C VAL A 23 2.48 -0.89 -12.36
N PRO A 24 1.55 -0.29 -13.13
CA PRO A 24 1.75 1.03 -13.72
C PRO A 24 2.01 2.10 -12.64
N PRO A 25 2.94 3.05 -12.86
CA PRO A 25 3.23 4.13 -11.93
C PRO A 25 2.16 5.23 -11.97
N THR A 26 0.90 4.87 -11.68
CA THR A 26 -0.26 5.76 -11.68
C THR A 26 -1.00 5.68 -10.35
N VAL A 27 -1.86 6.66 -10.06
CA VAL A 27 -2.71 6.65 -8.84
C VAL A 27 -3.55 5.36 -8.78
N ASP A 28 -4.08 4.94 -9.92
CA ASP A 28 -4.86 3.70 -10.03
C ASP A 28 -4.01 2.45 -9.81
N GLY A 29 -2.78 2.42 -10.32
CA GLY A 29 -1.84 1.33 -10.08
C GLY A 29 -1.47 1.20 -8.60
N MET A 30 -1.15 2.32 -7.94
CA MET A 30 -0.84 2.35 -6.51
C MET A 30 -2.01 1.92 -5.62
N LEU A 31 -3.24 2.14 -6.10
CA LEU A 31 -4.47 1.81 -5.38
C LEU A 31 -5.16 0.55 -5.91
N GLY A 32 -4.50 -0.22 -6.79
CA GLY A 32 -5.06 -1.46 -7.33
C GLY A 32 -6.42 -1.30 -8.05
N GLY A 33 -6.62 -0.19 -8.75
CA GLY A 33 -7.87 0.15 -9.43
C GLY A 33 -8.88 0.95 -8.59
N TYR A 34 -8.49 1.36 -7.38
CA TYR A 34 -9.31 2.19 -6.49
C TYR A 34 -8.89 3.67 -6.47
N GLY A 35 -8.43 4.25 -7.59
CA GLY A 35 -7.99 5.65 -7.63
C GLY A 35 -9.05 6.65 -7.15
N SER A 36 -10.34 6.32 -7.29
CA SER A 36 -11.47 7.15 -6.89
C SER A 36 -11.53 7.43 -5.38
N ILE A 37 -11.00 6.55 -4.52
CA ILE A 37 -11.01 6.76 -3.06
C ILE A 37 -9.78 7.52 -2.54
N SER A 38 -8.78 7.80 -3.39
CA SER A 38 -7.54 8.49 -3.01
C SER A 38 -7.80 9.78 -2.24
N SER A 39 -8.74 10.59 -2.72
CA SER A 39 -9.13 11.85 -2.09
C SER A 39 -9.70 11.69 -0.68
N ILE A 40 -10.48 10.62 -0.44
CA ILE A 40 -11.10 10.35 0.86
C ILE A 40 -10.03 9.88 1.86
N ASP A 41 -9.14 8.99 1.42
CA ASP A 41 -8.02 8.47 2.21
C ASP A 41 -7.06 9.58 2.65
N ILE A 42 -6.62 10.44 1.72
CA ILE A 42 -5.73 11.58 2.03
C ILE A 42 -6.39 12.54 3.03
N ASN A 43 -7.67 12.85 2.85
CA ASN A 43 -8.39 13.74 3.75
C ASN A 43 -8.54 13.17 5.16
N GLY A 44 -8.77 11.85 5.28
CA GLY A 44 -8.77 11.15 6.56
C GLY A 44 -7.41 11.19 7.24
N SER A 45 -6.35 10.85 6.51
CA SER A 45 -4.97 10.87 6.99
C SER A 45 -4.53 12.26 7.47
N LYS A 46 -4.89 13.32 6.73
CA LYS A 46 -4.64 14.71 7.13
C LYS A 46 -5.34 15.07 8.45
N LYS A 47 -6.61 14.72 8.58
CA LYS A 47 -7.38 14.93 9.83
C LYS A 47 -6.80 14.12 10.99
N PHE A 48 -6.27 12.93 10.74
CA PHE A 48 -5.61 12.13 11.76
C PHE A 48 -4.32 12.80 12.26
N LEU A 49 -3.43 13.19 11.34
CA LEU A 49 -2.17 13.85 11.69
C LEU A 49 -2.38 15.20 12.40
N GLN A 50 -3.41 15.96 12.02
CA GLN A 50 -3.79 17.21 12.68
C GLN A 50 -4.06 17.05 14.19
N LYS A 51 -4.43 15.86 14.66
CA LYS A 51 -4.65 15.61 16.10
C LYS A 51 -3.36 15.57 16.92
N PHE A 52 -2.22 15.33 16.27
CA PHE A 52 -0.92 15.18 16.92
C PHE A 52 0.02 16.35 16.66
N LEU A 53 -0.19 17.06 15.55
CA LEU A 53 0.65 18.17 15.10
C LEU A 53 -0.02 19.54 15.29
N GLY A 54 -1.25 19.57 15.84
CA GLY A 54 -2.05 20.77 16.10
C GLY A 54 -2.11 21.11 17.58
#